data_AF-A0A5J4YZS7-F1
#
_entry.id   AF-A0A5J4YZS7-F1
#
_cell.length_a   1.000
_cell.length_b   1.000
_cell.length_c   1.000
_cell.angle_alpha   90.00
_cell.angle_beta   90.00
_cell.angle_gamma   90.00
#
_symmetry.space_group_name_H-M   'P 1'
#
loop_
_entity.id
_entity.type
_entity.pdbx_description
1 polymer ?
#
loop_
_entity_poly.entity_id
_entity_poly.type
_entity_poly.pdbx_seq_one_letter_code
_entity_poly.pdbx_strand_id
1 'polypeptide(L)'
;MAFVVSSGGVQGRACGLAQPKRATCSSRAAVVMTTGEQQHQQLQLPHLEREQRFVATRRDVLLQVLGVAGLAGLLGIPQSSEAAKENKYPDFKKYTSTENKWVLDKVDAVKAYMPKVRQFETMLKSSESLDEDTALMLKRYAAIYLSPLAGQMSLAVEQLGALKTSKVPVPERVNTLALAMKGHYAELTQALRGKDRTASLREVQEVIETAEEFLNAPVWKSL
;
A
#
# COMPACT_ATOMS: atom_id res chain seq x y z
N MET A 1 -24.59 51.89 -18.16
CA MET A 1 -23.53 52.59 -17.41
C MET A 1 -22.21 51.90 -17.74
N ALA A 2 -21.26 52.65 -18.30
CA ALA A 2 -19.97 52.17 -18.77
C ALA A 2 -18.85 52.82 -17.95
N PHE A 3 -17.88 52.05 -17.45
CA PHE A 3 -16.56 52.50 -16.99
C PHE A 3 -15.59 51.30 -17.13
N VAL A 4 -14.64 51.29 -18.08
CA VAL A 4 -13.31 51.95 -18.15
C VAL A 4 -12.20 50.97 -17.75
N VAL A 5 -11.35 50.71 -18.75
CA VAL A 5 -10.07 49.98 -18.75
C VAL A 5 -9.03 50.78 -17.97
N SER A 6 -8.15 50.10 -17.21
CA SER A 6 -6.89 50.68 -16.75
C SER A 6 -5.74 49.68 -16.91
N SER A 7 -4.86 50.01 -17.85
CA SER A 7 -3.57 49.39 -18.12
C SER A 7 -2.48 50.20 -17.43
N GLY A 8 -1.64 49.54 -16.63
CA GLY A 8 -0.47 50.14 -15.98
C GLY A 8 0.72 49.20 -16.08
N GLY A 9 1.66 49.52 -16.98
CA GLY A 9 2.94 48.85 -17.10
C GLY A 9 3.98 49.36 -16.10
N VAL A 10 5.02 48.55 -15.86
CA VAL A 10 6.27 48.99 -15.24
C VAL A 10 7.44 48.38 -16.02
N GLN A 11 8.22 49.28 -16.64
CA GLN A 11 9.57 49.02 -17.14
C GLN A 11 10.57 49.16 -15.99
N GLY A 12 11.62 48.33 -15.98
CA GLY A 12 12.77 48.50 -15.09
C GLY A 12 13.97 47.69 -15.56
N ARG A 13 14.84 48.30 -16.37
CA ARG A 13 16.17 47.81 -16.76
C ARG A 13 17.14 47.89 -15.57
N ALA A 14 18.08 46.95 -15.49
CA ALA A 14 19.42 47.23 -14.98
C ALA A 14 20.47 46.29 -15.63
N CYS A 15 21.38 46.89 -16.40
CA CYS A 15 22.63 46.29 -16.85
C CYS A 15 23.69 46.46 -15.75
N GLY A 16 24.57 45.47 -15.58
CA GLY A 16 25.73 45.57 -14.68
C GLY A 16 26.87 44.67 -15.15
N LEU A 17 27.71 45.22 -16.05
CA LEU A 17 29.02 44.71 -16.41
C LEU A 17 30.07 45.24 -15.43
N ALA A 18 30.92 44.39 -14.86
CA ALA A 18 32.29 44.74 -14.46
C ALA A 18 33.15 43.49 -14.18
N GLN A 19 34.17 43.27 -15.02
CA GLN A 19 35.33 42.42 -14.75
C GLN A 19 36.28 43.09 -13.75
N PRO A 20 37.21 42.34 -13.15
CA PRO A 20 38.61 42.70 -13.41
C PRO A 20 39.53 41.52 -13.78
N LYS A 21 40.50 41.87 -14.62
CA LYS A 21 41.64 41.08 -15.13
C LYS A 21 42.86 41.16 -14.20
N ARG A 22 43.79 40.21 -14.43
CA ARG A 22 45.27 40.18 -14.19
C ARG A 22 45.72 39.39 -12.95
N ALA A 23 46.82 38.63 -12.93
CA ALA A 23 47.71 38.10 -13.96
C ALA A 23 48.72 37.10 -13.30
N THR A 24 48.90 35.95 -13.94
CA THR A 24 50.15 35.20 -14.28
C THR A 24 51.33 34.91 -13.33
N CYS A 25 51.88 33.70 -13.57
CA CYS A 25 53.26 33.17 -13.46
C CYS A 25 53.63 32.41 -12.18
N SER A 26 54.41 31.32 -12.16
CA SER A 26 54.92 30.39 -13.20
C SER A 26 55.73 29.29 -12.46
N SER A 27 55.43 28.03 -12.76
CA SER A 27 56.34 26.86 -12.87
C SER A 27 57.13 26.32 -11.67
N ARG A 28 56.83 25.07 -11.27
CA ARG A 28 57.77 23.93 -11.38
C ARG A 28 57.08 22.58 -11.22
N ALA A 29 57.51 21.65 -12.08
CA ALA A 29 57.03 20.29 -12.20
C ALA A 29 57.19 19.46 -10.93
N ALA A 30 56.14 18.74 -10.55
CA ALA A 30 56.24 17.45 -9.89
C ALA A 30 55.26 16.51 -10.60
N VAL A 31 55.85 15.57 -11.34
CA VAL A 31 55.17 14.41 -11.88
C VAL A 31 54.79 13.53 -10.70
N VAL A 32 53.49 13.46 -10.39
CA VAL A 32 52.92 12.34 -9.65
C VAL A 32 51.78 11.82 -10.52
N MET A 33 52.10 10.77 -11.25
CA MET A 33 51.10 9.90 -11.85
C MET A 33 50.37 9.14 -10.74
N THR A 34 49.16 8.72 -11.09
CA THR A 34 48.38 7.60 -10.55
C THR A 34 47.27 7.89 -9.55
N THR A 35 46.06 7.53 -10.03
CA THR A 35 44.90 7.03 -9.29
C THR A 35 44.08 8.01 -8.46
N GLY A 36 43.03 8.55 -9.10
CA GLY A 36 41.91 9.21 -8.43
C GLY A 36 40.65 9.39 -9.28
N GLU A 37 40.58 8.85 -10.50
CA GLU A 37 39.34 8.77 -11.28
C GLU A 37 38.63 7.43 -11.03
N GLN A 38 38.04 7.28 -9.84
CA GLN A 38 36.99 6.28 -9.60
C GLN A 38 36.13 6.74 -8.43
N GLN A 39 35.23 7.70 -8.66
CA GLN A 39 34.12 7.89 -7.71
C GLN A 39 32.88 8.56 -8.30
N HIS A 40 32.53 8.28 -9.56
CA HIS A 40 31.20 8.61 -10.12
C HIS A 40 30.66 7.44 -10.94
N GLN A 41 30.53 6.28 -10.30
CA GLN A 41 29.81 5.14 -10.90
C GLN A 41 29.30 4.17 -9.83
N GLN A 42 28.51 4.65 -8.87
CA GLN A 42 27.71 3.75 -8.03
C GLN A 42 26.56 4.48 -7.36
N LEU A 43 25.45 4.67 -8.08
CA LEU A 43 24.10 4.83 -7.51
C LEU A 43 23.03 4.68 -8.60
N GLN A 44 23.20 3.68 -9.46
CA GLN A 44 22.10 3.06 -10.19
C GLN A 44 22.23 1.55 -10.01
N LEU A 45 21.52 1.02 -9.02
CA LEU A 45 21.23 -0.41 -8.91
C LEU A 45 19.71 -0.56 -8.76
N PRO A 46 19.15 -1.63 -9.34
CA PRO A 46 17.84 -1.63 -9.96
C PRO A 46 16.73 -1.77 -8.93
N HIS A 47 15.63 -1.07 -9.15
CA HIS A 47 14.39 -1.15 -8.37
C HIS A 47 13.78 -2.58 -8.33
N LEU A 48 14.30 -3.50 -9.14
CA LEU A 48 13.86 -4.88 -9.33
C LEU A 48 14.43 -5.91 -8.32
N GLU A 49 15.51 -5.63 -7.58
CA GLU A 49 16.06 -6.59 -6.59
C GLU A 49 15.45 -6.46 -5.19
N ARG A 50 14.74 -5.37 -4.87
CA ARG A 50 14.04 -5.24 -3.58
C ARG A 50 12.82 -6.15 -3.49
N GLU A 51 12.15 -6.47 -4.60
CA GLU A 51 11.00 -7.38 -4.59
C GLU A 51 11.41 -8.85 -4.37
N GLN A 52 12.56 -9.29 -4.89
CA GLN A 52 12.98 -10.70 -4.76
C GLN A 52 13.40 -11.10 -3.34
N ARG A 53 13.91 -10.16 -2.53
CA ARG A 53 14.26 -10.45 -1.12
C ARG A 53 13.04 -10.55 -0.19
N PHE A 54 11.87 -10.06 -0.60
CA PHE A 54 10.63 -10.22 0.19
C PHE A 54 9.97 -11.60 0.00
N VAL A 55 10.22 -12.28 -1.13
CA VAL A 55 9.62 -13.59 -1.43
C VAL A 55 10.39 -14.74 -0.77
N ALA A 56 11.71 -14.63 -0.59
CA ALA A 56 12.53 -15.68 0.02
C ALA A 56 12.22 -15.87 1.52
N THR A 57 12.02 -14.78 2.27
CA THR A 57 11.86 -14.83 3.74
C THR A 57 10.50 -15.39 4.21
N ARG A 58 9.48 -15.43 3.34
CA ARG A 58 8.17 -16.04 3.66
C ARG A 58 8.14 -17.57 3.50
N ARG A 59 9.05 -18.15 2.71
CA ARG A 59 9.08 -19.61 2.48
C ARG A 59 9.64 -20.37 3.69
N ASP A 60 10.61 -19.82 4.40
CA ASP A 60 11.22 -20.48 5.56
C ASP A 60 10.32 -20.49 6.81
N VAL A 61 9.47 -19.47 6.99
CA VAL A 61 8.53 -19.43 8.13
C VAL A 61 7.38 -20.43 7.96
N LEU A 62 6.93 -20.69 6.72
CA LEU A 62 5.84 -21.64 6.46
C LEU A 62 6.28 -23.10 6.67
N LEU A 63 7.55 -23.42 6.40
CA LEU A 63 8.11 -24.77 6.60
C LEU A 63 8.34 -25.10 8.07
N GLN A 64 8.63 -24.12 8.94
CA GLN A 64 8.72 -24.35 10.38
C GLN A 64 7.37 -24.64 11.04
N VAL A 65 6.27 -24.08 10.53
CA VAL A 65 4.93 -24.33 11.08
C VAL A 65 4.35 -25.68 10.62
N LEU A 66 4.72 -26.16 9.43
CA LEU A 66 4.29 -27.47 8.92
C LEU A 66 5.14 -28.65 9.45
N GLY A 67 6.33 -28.39 10.00
CA GLY A 67 7.23 -29.43 10.54
C GLY A 67 6.79 -30.07 11.86
N VAL A 68 5.72 -29.58 12.51
CA VAL A 68 5.27 -30.09 13.83
C VAL A 68 3.99 -30.93 13.75
N ALA A 69 3.34 -31.02 12.58
CA ALA A 69 2.09 -31.78 12.41
C ALA A 69 2.29 -33.23 11.89
N GLY A 70 3.49 -33.79 12.04
CA GLY A 70 3.87 -35.09 11.49
C GLY A 70 4.11 -36.18 12.52
N LEU A 71 3.19 -36.44 13.47
CA LEU A 71 3.28 -37.67 14.32
C LEU A 71 2.00 -38.00 15.12
N ALA A 72 0.84 -38.06 14.46
CA ALA A 72 -0.38 -38.62 15.09
C ALA A 72 -1.30 -39.31 14.07
N GLY A 73 -0.75 -40.25 13.29
CA GLY A 73 -1.50 -41.13 12.40
C GLY A 73 -1.33 -42.59 12.82
N LEU A 74 -1.92 -42.99 13.96
CA LEU A 74 -1.87 -44.39 14.42
C LEU A 74 -2.99 -44.74 15.40
N LEU A 75 -4.24 -44.38 15.10
CA LEU A 75 -5.40 -45.04 15.72
C LEU A 75 -6.48 -45.25 14.66
N GLY A 76 -6.73 -46.53 14.37
CA GLY A 76 -7.69 -47.00 13.38
C GLY A 76 -9.11 -46.61 13.73
N ILE A 77 -9.79 -46.00 12.77
CA ILE A 77 -11.23 -45.77 12.80
C ILE A 77 -11.85 -46.76 11.82
N PRO A 78 -12.80 -47.61 12.27
CA PRO A 78 -13.44 -48.60 11.41
C PRO A 78 -14.30 -47.92 10.33
N GLN A 79 -14.15 -48.37 9.08
CA GLN A 79 -15.08 -48.07 8.00
C GLN A 79 -16.41 -48.77 8.30
N SER A 80 -17.40 -48.00 8.77
CA SER A 80 -18.80 -48.44 8.77
C SER A 80 -19.44 -47.99 7.46
N SER A 81 -19.64 -48.94 6.55
CA SER A 81 -20.42 -48.80 5.33
C SER A 81 -21.86 -49.20 5.63
N GLU A 82 -22.75 -48.25 5.91
CA GLU A 82 -24.17 -48.60 6.09
C GLU A 82 -25.14 -47.52 5.59
N ALA A 83 -26.03 -47.99 4.72
CA ALA A 83 -27.35 -47.46 4.39
C ALA A 83 -27.45 -46.03 3.80
N ALA A 84 -27.36 -45.95 2.48
CA ALA A 84 -27.92 -44.85 1.69
C ALA A 84 -29.46 -44.85 1.80
N LYS A 85 -29.98 -44.25 2.88
CA LYS A 85 -31.34 -43.72 2.89
C LYS A 85 -31.32 -42.39 2.13
N GLU A 86 -32.28 -42.24 1.24
CA GLU A 86 -32.56 -41.06 0.44
C GLU A 86 -32.80 -39.85 1.36
N ASN A 87 -31.71 -39.21 1.78
CA ASN A 87 -31.73 -37.99 2.55
C ASN A 87 -32.20 -36.91 1.58
N LYS A 88 -33.47 -36.50 1.69
CA LYS A 88 -33.91 -35.19 1.22
C LYS A 88 -32.99 -34.17 1.86
N TYR A 89 -31.95 -33.76 1.14
CA TYR A 89 -31.09 -32.69 1.57
C TYR A 89 -31.98 -31.48 1.85
N PRO A 90 -31.94 -30.90 3.06
CA PRO A 90 -32.63 -29.66 3.32
C PRO A 90 -32.18 -28.65 2.28
N ASP A 91 -33.13 -27.95 1.69
CA ASP A 91 -32.92 -26.94 0.66
C ASP A 91 -31.82 -25.95 1.12
N PHE A 92 -30.59 -26.13 0.63
CA PHE A 92 -29.39 -25.42 1.08
C PHE A 92 -29.44 -23.91 0.80
N LYS A 93 -30.47 -23.44 0.09
CA LYS A 93 -30.68 -22.02 -0.23
C LYS A 93 -30.81 -21.12 1.00
N LYS A 94 -31.09 -21.65 2.20
CA LYS A 94 -31.18 -20.85 3.43
C LYS A 94 -29.88 -20.73 4.23
N TYR A 95 -28.91 -21.63 4.05
CA TYR A 95 -27.65 -21.60 4.82
C TYR A 95 -26.57 -20.73 4.19
N THR A 96 -26.65 -20.46 2.88
CA THR A 96 -25.74 -19.55 2.18
C THR A 96 -25.91 -18.08 2.58
N SER A 97 -27.09 -17.69 3.09
CA SER A 97 -27.38 -16.30 3.45
C SER A 97 -26.55 -15.80 4.65
N THR A 98 -26.28 -16.64 5.64
CA THR A 98 -25.52 -16.24 6.83
C THR A 98 -24.02 -16.22 6.56
N GLU A 99 -23.53 -17.16 5.74
CA GLU A 99 -22.12 -17.25 5.33
C GLU A 99 -21.73 -16.22 4.25
N ASN A 100 -22.64 -15.57 3.55
CA ASN A 100 -22.23 -14.44 2.71
C ASN A 100 -22.23 -13.13 3.52
N LYS A 101 -23.07 -13.06 4.56
CA LYS A 101 -23.26 -11.86 5.37
C LYS A 101 -21.99 -11.39 6.07
N TRP A 102 -21.27 -12.27 6.77
CA TRP A 102 -20.02 -11.90 7.47
C TRP A 102 -18.95 -11.35 6.51
N VAL A 103 -18.83 -11.86 5.28
CA VAL A 103 -17.91 -11.31 4.26
C VAL A 103 -18.37 -9.93 3.82
N LEU A 104 -19.67 -9.77 3.52
CA LEU A 104 -20.25 -8.48 3.13
C LEU A 104 -20.14 -7.44 4.26
N ASP A 105 -20.28 -7.82 5.52
CA ASP A 105 -20.08 -6.93 6.68
C ASP A 105 -18.65 -6.35 6.70
N LYS A 106 -17.64 -7.12 6.26
CA LYS A 106 -16.26 -6.63 6.11
C LYS A 106 -16.10 -5.66 4.95
N VAL A 107 -16.72 -5.95 3.81
CA VAL A 107 -16.72 -5.06 2.64
C VAL A 107 -17.43 -3.74 2.97
N ASP A 108 -18.56 -3.79 3.66
CA ASP A 108 -19.29 -2.61 4.13
C ASP A 108 -18.47 -1.79 5.15
N ALA A 109 -17.72 -2.46 6.03
CA ALA A 109 -16.78 -1.79 6.91
C ALA A 109 -15.69 -1.04 6.11
N VAL A 110 -15.10 -1.64 5.07
CA VAL A 110 -14.14 -0.95 4.18
C VAL A 110 -14.77 0.29 3.56
N LYS A 111 -16.00 0.17 3.05
CA LYS A 111 -16.76 1.30 2.48
C LYS A 111 -17.00 2.41 3.51
N ALA A 112 -17.29 2.06 4.76
CA ALA A 112 -17.51 3.02 5.85
C ALA A 112 -16.24 3.81 6.23
N TYR A 113 -15.04 3.25 6.00
CA TYR A 113 -13.78 3.95 6.23
C TYR A 113 -13.41 4.93 5.12
N MET A 114 -13.93 4.78 3.89
CA MET A 114 -13.55 5.62 2.75
C MET A 114 -13.69 7.14 2.98
N PRO A 115 -14.78 7.65 3.59
CA PRO A 115 -14.88 9.08 3.92
C PRO A 115 -13.77 9.56 4.86
N LYS A 116 -13.29 8.70 5.78
CA LYS A 116 -12.19 9.02 6.70
C LYS A 116 -10.83 9.05 5.98
N VAL A 117 -10.61 8.16 5.02
CA VAL A 117 -9.40 8.20 4.18
C VAL A 117 -9.37 9.49 3.34
N ARG A 118 -10.49 9.90 2.73
CA ARG A 118 -10.58 11.17 1.99
C ARG A 118 -10.43 12.40 2.88
N GLN A 119 -10.95 12.34 4.11
CA GLN A 119 -10.69 13.37 5.12
C GLN A 119 -9.19 13.45 5.45
N PHE A 120 -8.52 12.31 5.59
CA PHE A 120 -7.06 12.24 5.81
C PHE A 120 -6.27 12.89 4.67
N GLU A 121 -6.60 12.58 3.42
CA GLU A 121 -6.01 13.24 2.25
C GLU A 121 -6.23 14.77 2.28
N THR A 122 -7.44 15.21 2.65
CA THR A 122 -7.77 16.64 2.75
C THR A 122 -6.91 17.34 3.81
N MET A 123 -6.72 16.72 4.97
CA MET A 123 -5.83 17.25 6.01
C MET A 123 -4.40 17.38 5.50
N LEU A 124 -3.86 16.35 4.85
CA LEU A 124 -2.52 16.37 4.23
C LEU A 124 -2.39 17.48 3.17
N LYS A 125 -3.39 17.68 2.31
CA LYS A 125 -3.38 18.73 1.29
C LYS A 125 -3.43 20.12 1.91
N SER A 126 -4.19 20.30 2.99
CA SER A 126 -4.35 21.59 3.68
C SER A 126 -3.11 22.04 4.43
N SER A 127 -2.25 21.10 4.86
CA SER A 127 -0.97 21.44 5.47
C SER A 127 0.04 21.86 4.41
N GLU A 128 0.70 23.01 4.59
CA GLU A 128 1.80 23.44 3.72
C GLU A 128 3.07 22.61 3.96
N SER A 129 3.34 22.31 5.23
CA SER A 129 4.44 21.45 5.68
C SER A 129 3.99 20.51 6.80
N LEU A 130 4.75 19.44 7.05
CA LEU A 130 4.50 18.50 8.13
C LEU A 130 5.44 18.81 9.30
N ASP A 131 5.03 19.72 10.17
CA ASP A 131 5.70 19.86 11.47
C ASP A 131 5.49 18.60 12.34
N GLU A 132 6.18 18.54 13.48
CA GLU A 132 6.16 17.35 14.34
C GLU A 132 4.75 17.05 14.89
N ASP A 133 4.02 18.09 15.31
CA ASP A 133 2.69 17.96 15.89
C ASP A 133 1.65 17.50 14.86
N THR A 134 1.70 18.07 13.66
CA THR A 134 0.85 17.69 12.52
C THR A 134 1.17 16.25 12.09
N ALA A 135 2.45 15.90 11.96
CA ALA A 135 2.85 14.54 11.61
C ALA A 135 2.41 13.52 12.67
N LEU A 136 2.51 13.86 13.97
CA LEU A 136 2.03 13.02 15.06
C LEU A 136 0.51 12.85 15.03
N MET A 137 -0.23 13.92 14.81
CA MET A 137 -1.69 13.88 14.67
C MET A 137 -2.11 12.98 13.51
N LEU A 138 -1.48 13.14 12.33
CA LEU A 138 -1.76 12.32 11.16
C LEU A 138 -1.38 10.84 11.38
N LYS A 139 -0.26 10.54 12.04
CA LYS A 139 0.08 9.14 12.41
C LYS A 139 -1.01 8.51 13.28
N ARG A 140 -1.52 9.23 14.28
CA ARG A 140 -2.62 8.75 15.14
C ARG A 140 -3.90 8.53 14.33
N TYR A 141 -4.23 9.47 13.45
CA TYR A 141 -5.40 9.33 12.57
C TYR A 141 -5.27 8.11 11.66
N ALA A 142 -4.11 7.92 11.02
CA ALA A 142 -3.83 6.77 10.16
C ALA A 142 -3.93 5.44 10.94
N ALA A 143 -3.42 5.40 12.16
CA ALA A 143 -3.52 4.22 13.02
C ALA A 143 -4.97 3.88 13.41
N ILE A 144 -5.85 4.88 13.58
CA ILE A 144 -7.25 4.68 13.96
C ILE A 144 -8.12 4.29 12.77
N TYR A 145 -7.88 4.83 11.58
CA TYR A 145 -8.81 4.67 10.45
C TYR A 145 -8.24 3.87 9.27
N LEU A 146 -6.95 4.03 8.94
CA LEU A 146 -6.35 3.37 7.77
C LEU A 146 -5.84 1.97 8.11
N SER A 147 -5.25 1.77 9.31
CA SER A 147 -4.83 0.44 9.76
C SER A 147 -6.00 -0.54 9.84
N PRO A 148 -7.17 -0.20 10.44
CA PRO A 148 -8.32 -1.10 10.43
C PRO A 148 -8.88 -1.36 9.04
N LEU A 149 -8.84 -0.39 8.12
CA LEU A 149 -9.26 -0.59 6.73
C LEU A 149 -8.43 -1.70 6.05
N ALA A 150 -7.10 -1.67 6.18
CA ALA A 150 -6.23 -2.74 5.66
C ALA A 150 -6.54 -4.10 6.30
N GLY A 151 -6.87 -4.09 7.60
CA GLY A 151 -7.34 -5.27 8.33
C GLY A 151 -8.66 -5.83 7.79
N GLN A 152 -9.67 -4.98 7.57
CA GLN A 152 -10.97 -5.42 7.05
C GLN A 152 -10.85 -5.99 5.63
N MET A 153 -10.03 -5.40 4.76
CA MET A 153 -9.76 -5.95 3.42
C MET A 153 -9.14 -7.35 3.49
N SER A 154 -8.16 -7.55 4.38
CA SER A 154 -7.54 -8.87 4.57
C SER A 154 -8.53 -9.90 5.10
N LEU A 155 -9.34 -9.53 6.09
CA LEU A 155 -10.36 -10.40 6.65
C LEU A 155 -11.43 -10.77 5.61
N ALA A 156 -11.88 -9.82 4.78
CA ALA A 156 -12.83 -10.10 3.71
C ALA A 156 -12.29 -11.16 2.73
N VAL A 157 -11.01 -11.05 2.34
CA VAL A 157 -10.35 -12.03 1.44
C VAL A 157 -10.19 -13.39 2.09
N GLU A 158 -9.74 -13.42 3.35
CA GLU A 158 -9.57 -14.66 4.11
C GLU A 158 -10.91 -15.39 4.28
N GLN A 159 -11.97 -14.67 4.66
CA GLN A 159 -13.29 -15.22 4.86
C GLN A 159 -13.91 -15.69 3.53
N LEU A 160 -13.71 -14.94 2.44
CA LEU A 160 -14.09 -15.38 1.09
C LEU A 160 -13.43 -16.71 0.71
N GLY A 161 -12.14 -16.87 1.01
CA GLY A 161 -11.40 -18.12 0.77
C GLY A 161 -11.85 -19.29 1.65
N ALA A 162 -12.41 -19.01 2.83
CA ALA A 162 -12.94 -20.01 3.74
C ALA A 162 -14.36 -20.50 3.36
N LEU A 163 -15.06 -19.82 2.45
CA LEU A 163 -16.38 -20.24 1.98
C LEU A 163 -16.29 -21.56 1.21
N LYS A 164 -16.58 -22.67 1.89
CA LYS A 164 -16.58 -24.04 1.33
C LYS A 164 -17.56 -24.21 0.16
N THR A 165 -18.54 -23.34 0.07
CA THR A 165 -19.60 -23.34 -0.94
C THR A 165 -19.21 -22.60 -2.23
N SER A 166 -18.15 -21.80 -2.20
CA SER A 166 -17.71 -21.04 -3.36
C SER A 166 -16.95 -21.95 -4.34
N LYS A 167 -17.62 -22.36 -5.41
CA LYS A 167 -16.93 -22.85 -6.62
C LYS A 167 -16.06 -21.78 -7.27
N VAL A 168 -16.16 -20.53 -6.81
CA VAL A 168 -15.40 -19.40 -7.32
C VAL A 168 -14.13 -19.26 -6.48
N PRO A 169 -12.94 -19.59 -7.01
CA PRO A 169 -11.70 -19.32 -6.31
C PRO A 169 -11.60 -17.82 -6.04
N VAL A 170 -11.02 -17.44 -4.89
CA VAL A 170 -10.71 -16.04 -4.58
C VAL A 170 -9.92 -15.47 -5.75
N PRO A 171 -10.40 -14.41 -6.42
CA PRO A 171 -9.65 -13.83 -7.52
C PRO A 171 -8.30 -13.35 -7.02
N GLU A 172 -7.21 -13.81 -7.64
CA GLU A 172 -5.84 -13.47 -7.24
C GLU A 172 -5.64 -11.95 -7.09
N ARG A 173 -6.25 -11.18 -8.00
CA ARG A 173 -6.27 -9.71 -7.97
C ARG A 173 -6.78 -9.14 -6.65
N VAL A 174 -7.85 -9.70 -6.09
CA VAL A 174 -8.44 -9.20 -4.82
C VAL A 174 -7.51 -9.48 -3.64
N ASN A 175 -6.84 -10.64 -3.64
CA ASN A 175 -5.82 -10.95 -2.66
C ASN A 175 -4.60 -10.02 -2.77
N THR A 176 -4.15 -9.74 -3.99
CA THR A 176 -3.06 -8.78 -4.26
C THR A 176 -3.41 -7.38 -3.77
N LEU A 177 -4.65 -6.89 -3.98
CA LEU A 177 -5.10 -5.59 -3.47
C LEU A 177 -5.08 -5.52 -1.94
N ALA A 178 -5.53 -6.58 -1.25
CA ALA A 178 -5.47 -6.63 0.22
C ALA A 178 -4.04 -6.62 0.77
N LEU A 179 -3.09 -7.24 0.04
CA LEU A 179 -1.67 -7.19 0.39
C LEU A 179 -1.04 -5.82 0.07
N ALA A 180 -1.35 -5.24 -1.10
CA ALA A 180 -0.89 -3.92 -1.51
C ALA A 180 -1.32 -2.85 -0.51
N MET A 181 -2.56 -2.91 -0.03
CA MET A 181 -3.09 -2.01 1.01
C MET A 181 -2.21 -1.96 2.27
N LYS A 182 -1.69 -3.12 2.72
CA LYS A 182 -0.76 -3.17 3.87
C LYS A 182 0.58 -2.52 3.54
N GLY A 183 1.06 -2.69 2.31
CA GLY A 183 2.26 -2.03 1.79
C GLY A 183 2.12 -0.52 1.81
N HIS A 184 1.09 0.02 1.16
CA HIS A 184 0.83 1.46 1.12
C HIS A 184 0.66 2.07 2.51
N TYR A 185 -0.02 1.37 3.44
CA TYR A 185 -0.11 1.83 4.83
C TYR A 185 1.25 1.89 5.54
N ALA A 186 2.13 0.92 5.31
CA ALA A 186 3.48 0.91 5.88
C ALA A 186 4.34 2.04 5.31
N GLU A 187 4.29 2.26 4.00
CA GLU A 187 5.00 3.35 3.32
C GLU A 187 4.48 4.72 3.76
N LEU A 188 3.16 4.90 3.88
CA LEU A 188 2.54 6.10 4.43
C LEU A 188 3.04 6.39 5.85
N THR A 189 3.08 5.37 6.72
CA THR A 189 3.56 5.52 8.10
C THR A 189 5.03 5.96 8.13
N GLN A 190 5.85 5.41 7.23
CA GLN A 190 7.24 5.78 7.10
C GLN A 190 7.40 7.21 6.54
N ALA A 191 6.60 7.61 5.56
CA ALA A 191 6.58 8.96 5.00
C ALA A 191 6.19 10.01 6.05
N LEU A 192 5.16 9.74 6.85
CA LEU A 192 4.76 10.57 7.98
C LEU A 192 5.84 10.63 9.05
N ARG A 193 6.63 9.56 9.25
CA ARG A 193 7.80 9.57 10.14
C ARG A 193 8.91 10.49 9.61
N GLY A 194 9.16 10.43 8.30
CA GLY A 194 10.11 11.30 7.62
C GLY A 194 9.61 12.74 7.43
N LYS A 195 8.36 13.06 7.80
CA LYS A 195 7.71 14.36 7.54
C LYS A 195 7.72 14.73 6.05
N ASP A 196 7.72 13.71 5.19
CA ASP A 196 7.67 13.88 3.74
C ASP A 196 6.22 13.99 3.28
N ARG A 197 5.76 15.23 3.08
CA ARG A 197 4.39 15.53 2.65
C ARG A 197 4.09 14.93 1.27
N THR A 198 5.04 15.02 0.34
CA THR A 198 4.85 14.56 -1.04
C THR A 198 4.71 13.03 -1.08
N ALA A 199 5.60 12.31 -0.39
CA ALA A 199 5.48 10.87 -0.26
C ALA A 199 4.19 10.48 0.48
N SER A 200 3.82 11.19 1.56
CA SER A 200 2.58 10.90 2.30
C SER A 200 1.32 11.10 1.44
N LEU A 201 1.31 12.14 0.58
CA LEU A 201 0.21 12.39 -0.36
C LEU A 201 0.12 11.33 -1.46
N ARG A 202 1.26 10.86 -1.97
CA ARG A 202 1.29 9.76 -2.93
C ARG A 202 0.73 8.48 -2.30
N GLU A 203 1.23 8.09 -1.13
CA GLU A 203 0.79 6.84 -0.49
C GLU A 203 -0.69 6.85 -0.06
N VAL A 204 -1.25 7.99 0.37
CA VAL A 204 -2.69 8.06 0.64
C VAL A 204 -3.52 7.92 -0.64
N GLN A 205 -3.03 8.41 -1.79
CA GLN A 205 -3.73 8.22 -3.07
C GLN A 205 -3.74 6.73 -3.46
N GLU A 206 -2.60 6.05 -3.33
CA GLU A 206 -2.51 4.59 -3.55
C GLU A 206 -3.46 3.80 -2.62
N VAL A 207 -3.60 4.23 -1.35
CA VAL A 207 -4.61 3.67 -0.42
C VAL A 207 -6.03 3.90 -0.94
N ILE A 208 -6.37 5.10 -1.45
CA ILE A 208 -7.71 5.37 -1.97
C ILE A 208 -7.99 4.51 -3.20
N GLU A 209 -7.08 4.50 -4.17
CA GLU A 209 -7.23 3.74 -5.42
C GLU A 209 -7.34 2.24 -5.17
N THR A 210 -6.47 1.69 -4.33
CA THR A 210 -6.49 0.27 -3.95
C THR A 210 -7.80 -0.11 -3.25
N ALA A 211 -8.31 0.74 -2.35
CA ALA A 211 -9.56 0.49 -1.65
C ALA A 211 -10.77 0.57 -2.60
N GLU A 212 -10.79 1.51 -3.54
CA GLU A 212 -11.85 1.63 -4.53
C GLU A 212 -11.84 0.49 -5.54
N GLU A 213 -10.66 0.08 -6.01
CA GLU A 213 -10.52 -1.08 -6.87
C GLU A 213 -11.01 -2.35 -6.15
N PHE A 214 -10.64 -2.49 -4.88
CA PHE A 214 -11.13 -3.58 -4.05
C PHE A 214 -12.65 -3.55 -3.96
N LEU A 215 -13.27 -2.43 -3.59
CA LEU A 215 -14.74 -2.31 -3.45
C LEU A 215 -15.50 -2.53 -4.77
N ASN A 216 -14.88 -2.25 -5.91
CA ASN A 216 -15.47 -2.43 -7.23
C ASN A 216 -15.27 -3.83 -7.83
N ALA A 217 -14.56 -4.72 -7.14
CA ALA A 217 -14.29 -6.07 -7.65
C ALA A 217 -15.60 -6.85 -7.90
N PRO A 218 -15.73 -7.57 -9.05
CA PRO A 218 -16.97 -8.26 -9.42
C PRO A 218 -17.44 -9.30 -8.41
N VAL A 219 -16.51 -9.90 -7.66
CA VAL A 219 -16.81 -10.98 -6.70
C VAL A 219 -17.80 -10.54 -5.63
N TRP A 220 -17.77 -9.27 -5.21
CA TRP A 220 -18.69 -8.75 -4.18
C TRP A 220 -20.14 -8.64 -4.66
N LYS A 221 -20.34 -8.50 -5.98
CA LYS A 221 -21.69 -8.44 -6.57
C LYS A 221 -22.32 -9.82 -6.75
N SER A 222 -21.51 -10.88 -6.63
CA SER A 222 -21.95 -12.27 -6.79
C SER A 222 -22.20 -13.01 -5.46
N LEU A 223 -21.87 -12.38 -4.33
CA LEU A 223 -22.13 -12.88 -2.98
C LEU A 223 -23.54 -12.49 -2.52
#